data_AF-A0A382DZI9-F1
#
_entry.id   AF-A0A382DZI9-F1
#
_cell.length_a   1.000
_cell.length_b   1.000
_cell.length_c   1.000
_cell.angle_alpha   90.00
_cell.angle_beta   90.00
_cell.angle_gamma   90.00
#
_symmetry.space_group_name_H-M   'P 1'
#
loop_
_entity.id
_entity.type
_entity.pdbx_description
1 polymer ?
#
loop_
_entity_poly.entity_id
_entity_poly.type
_entity_poly.pdbx_seq_one_letter_code
_entity_poly.pdbx_strand_id
1 'polypeptide(L)'
;VARGNAEDVDRAAKAAKIAFESSDWADIRPTQRGKLLVRLAEVIERDSMRLGELEVRDNGKLIAEMAAQTKYLAEWYRYFGGLADKVEGA
;
A
#
# COMPACT_ATOMS: atom_id res chain seq x y z
N VAL A 1 -7.08 -16.15 -11.22
CA VAL A 1 -5.99 -15.85 -10.24
C VAL A 1 -5.13 -17.10 -10.06
N ALA A 2 -3.82 -16.94 -9.88
CA ALA A 2 -2.90 -18.07 -9.64
C ALA A 2 -3.19 -18.76 -8.30
N ARG A 3 -3.04 -20.09 -8.23
CA ARG A 3 -3.25 -20.88 -7.01
C ARG A 3 -1.92 -21.14 -6.32
N GLY A 4 -1.48 -20.20 -5.49
CA GLY A 4 -0.20 -20.29 -4.79
C GLY A 4 -0.11 -21.48 -3.83
N ASN A 5 1.11 -21.94 -3.55
CA ASN A 5 1.42 -23.04 -2.63
C ASN A 5 2.39 -22.63 -1.51
N ALA A 6 2.83 -23.59 -0.70
CA ALA A 6 3.74 -23.33 0.41
C ALA A 6 5.10 -22.79 -0.06
N GLU A 7 5.59 -23.25 -1.21
CA GLU A 7 6.84 -22.78 -1.80
C GLU A 7 6.75 -21.32 -2.27
N ASP A 8 5.62 -20.90 -2.82
CA ASP A 8 5.38 -19.49 -3.16
C ASP A 8 5.45 -18.59 -1.92
N VAL A 9 4.85 -19.02 -0.82
CA VAL A 9 4.85 -18.29 0.46
C VAL A 9 6.26 -18.20 1.02
N ASP A 10 7.01 -19.30 1.04
CA ASP A 10 8.41 -19.33 1.50
C ASP A 10 9.29 -18.38 0.66
N ARG A 11 9.11 -18.36 -0.67
CA ARG A 11 9.81 -17.41 -1.54
C ARG A 11 9.45 -15.96 -1.22
N ALA A 12 8.18 -15.64 -1.03
CA ALA A 12 7.73 -14.29 -0.69
C ALA A 12 8.29 -13.83 0.67
N ALA A 13 8.29 -14.71 1.67
CA ALA A 13 8.84 -14.41 2.99
C ALA A 13 10.36 -14.15 2.95
N LYS A 14 11.11 -14.98 2.21
CA LYS A 14 12.55 -14.78 1.99
C LYS A 14 12.85 -13.46 1.28
N ALA A 15 12.07 -13.11 0.25
CA ALA A 15 12.22 -11.84 -0.45
C ALA A 15 11.95 -10.64 0.47
N ALA A 16 10.91 -10.71 1.31
CA ALA A 16 10.62 -9.67 2.31
C ALA A 16 11.75 -9.52 3.34
N LYS A 17 12.33 -10.64 3.80
CA LYS A 17 13.48 -10.63 4.72
C LYS A 17 14.71 -9.97 4.09
N ILE A 18 15.03 -10.32 2.85
CA ILE A 18 16.13 -9.71 2.09
C ILE A 18 15.90 -8.21 1.93
N ALA A 19 14.69 -7.78 1.55
CA ALA A 19 14.37 -6.37 1.42
C ALA A 19 14.53 -5.63 2.75
N PHE A 20 14.08 -6.23 3.86
CA PHE A 20 14.21 -5.65 5.20
C PHE A 20 15.68 -5.45 5.62
N GLU A 21 16.58 -6.36 5.21
CA GLU A 21 18.01 -6.32 5.56
C GLU A 21 18.88 -5.57 4.54
N SER A 22 18.41 -5.42 3.30
CA SER A 22 19.12 -4.70 2.24
C SER A 22 19.10 -3.19 2.47
N SER A 23 20.23 -2.54 2.17
CA SER A 23 20.34 -1.07 2.14
C SER A 23 19.31 -0.42 1.22
N ASP A 24 18.84 -1.13 0.19
CA ASP A 24 17.84 -0.64 -0.77
C ASP A 24 16.52 -0.21 -0.10
N TRP A 25 16.19 -0.78 1.05
CA TRP A 25 15.04 -0.36 1.86
C TRP A 25 15.45 0.13 3.24
N ALA A 26 16.38 -0.57 3.91
CA ALA A 26 16.82 -0.26 5.26
C ALA A 26 17.40 1.15 5.40
N ASP A 27 18.14 1.63 4.39
CA ASP A 27 18.82 2.93 4.44
C ASP A 27 17.99 4.08 3.85
N ILE A 28 16.79 3.79 3.31
CA ILE A 28 15.88 4.86 2.88
C ILE A 28 15.48 5.68 4.10
N ARG A 29 15.78 6.99 4.07
CA ARG A 29 15.46 7.89 5.17
C ARG A 29 13.94 7.89 5.44
N PRO A 30 13.50 8.04 6.70
CA PRO A 30 12.08 8.07 7.06
C PRO A 30 11.25 9.03 6.19
N THR A 31 11.74 10.25 5.93
CA THR A 31 11.09 11.22 5.05
C THR A 31 10.97 10.73 3.60
N GLN A 32 11.95 9.99 3.09
CA GLN A 32 11.88 9.40 1.74
C GLN A 32 10.84 8.28 1.68
N ARG A 33 10.74 7.43 2.72
CA ARG A 33 9.65 6.45 2.83
C ARG A 33 8.28 7.13 2.86
N GLY A 34 8.16 8.22 3.62
CA GLY A 34 6.96 9.07 3.64
C GLY A 34 6.56 9.57 2.25
N LYS A 35 7.53 10.09 1.48
CA LYS A 35 7.30 10.51 0.08
C LYS A 35 6.84 9.38 -0.82
N LEU A 36 7.34 8.16 -0.64
CA LEU A 36 6.88 6.99 -1.41
C LEU A 36 5.41 6.66 -1.08
N LEU A 37 5.00 6.74 0.19
CA LEU A 37 3.61 6.52 0.59
C LEU A 37 2.68 7.62 0.05
N VAL A 38 3.11 8.88 0.06
CA VAL A 38 2.35 9.99 -0.55
C VAL A 38 2.20 9.79 -2.05
N ARG A 39 3.26 9.36 -2.75
CA ARG A 39 3.18 9.03 -4.17
C ARG A 39 2.23 7.86 -4.46
N LEU A 40 2.20 6.85 -3.58
CA LEU A 40 1.22 5.77 -3.68
C LEU A 40 -0.22 6.31 -3.51
N ALA A 41 -0.44 7.24 -2.59
CA ALA A 41 -1.74 7.89 -2.43
C ALA A 41 -2.19 8.62 -3.71
N GLU A 42 -1.30 9.35 -4.38
CA GLU A 42 -1.59 10.02 -5.66
C GLU A 42 -2.03 9.03 -6.75
N VAL A 43 -1.37 7.87 -6.82
CA VAL A 43 -1.73 6.80 -7.79
C VAL A 43 -3.09 6.19 -7.45
N ILE A 44 -3.36 5.93 -6.17
CA ILE A 44 -4.64 5.39 -5.70
C ILE A 44 -5.77 6.38 -5.98
N GLU A 45 -5.56 7.66 -5.69
CA GLU A 45 -6.56 8.71 -5.93
C GLU A 45 -6.88 8.83 -7.42
N ARG A 46 -5.86 8.89 -8.28
CA ARG A 46 -6.01 8.91 -9.74
C ARG A 46 -6.86 7.75 -10.24
N ASP A 47 -6.63 6.55 -9.72
CA ASP A 47 -7.30 5.32 -10.18
C ASP A 47 -8.50 4.92 -9.31
N SER A 48 -8.93 5.76 -8.36
CA SER A 48 -9.91 5.41 -7.32
C SER A 48 -11.25 4.91 -7.87
N MET A 49 -11.76 5.51 -8.95
CA MET A 49 -13.00 5.05 -9.59
C MET A 49 -12.84 3.66 -10.20
N ARG A 50 -11.74 3.42 -10.91
CA ARG A 50 -11.43 2.11 -11.50
C ARG A 50 -11.25 1.05 -10.42
N LEU A 51 -10.58 1.37 -9.32
CA LEU A 51 -10.46 0.48 -8.16
C LEU A 51 -11.84 0.17 -7.57
N GLY A 52 -12.71 1.17 -7.47
CA GLY A 52 -14.08 0.99 -6.98
C GLY A 52 -14.88 0.03 -7.86
N GLU A 53 -14.82 0.16 -9.19
CA GLU A 53 -15.48 -0.76 -10.12
C GLU A 53 -14.94 -2.19 -10.04
N LEU A 54 -13.63 -2.37 -9.82
CA LEU A 54 -13.03 -3.68 -9.63
C LEU A 54 -13.52 -4.33 -8.33
N GLU A 55 -13.54 -3.58 -7.23
CA GLU A 55 -14.06 -4.06 -5.95
C GLU A 55 -15.54 -4.43 -6.02
N VAL A 56 -16.38 -3.64 -6.70
CA VAL A 56 -17.80 -3.99 -6.93
C VAL A 56 -17.92 -5.33 -7.66
N ARG A 57 -17.07 -5.59 -8.67
CA ARG A 57 -17.09 -6.86 -9.41
C ARG A 57 -16.63 -8.04 -8.57
N ASP A 58 -15.70 -7.82 -7.65
CA ASP A 58 -15.12 -8.88 -6.81
C ASP A 58 -15.99 -9.21 -5.59
N ASN A 59 -16.49 -8.18 -4.89
CA ASN A 59 -17.18 -8.33 -3.61
C ASN A 59 -18.70 -8.08 -3.67
N GLY A 60 -19.22 -7.50 -4.76
CA GLY A 60 -20.65 -7.28 -4.97
C GLY A 60 -21.27 -6.07 -4.24
N LYS A 61 -20.48 -5.26 -3.53
CA LYS A 61 -20.97 -4.04 -2.86
C LYS A 61 -21.42 -2.98 -3.88
N LEU A 62 -22.17 -1.99 -3.41
CA LEU A 62 -22.63 -0.90 -4.26
C LEU A 62 -21.48 0.03 -4.67
N ILE A 63 -21.51 0.52 -5.91
CA ILE A 63 -20.50 1.48 -6.39
C ILE A 63 -20.48 2.78 -5.57
N ALA A 64 -21.63 3.19 -5.01
CA ALA A 64 -21.69 4.35 -4.13
C ALA A 64 -20.81 4.17 -2.87
N GLU A 65 -20.76 2.96 -2.32
CA GLU A 65 -19.91 2.63 -1.18
C GLU A 65 -18.45 2.47 -1.60
N MET A 66 -18.19 1.70 -2.67
CA MET A 66 -16.82 1.42 -3.13
C MET A 66 -16.11 2.67 -3.62
N ALA A 67 -16.78 3.55 -4.37
CA ALA A 67 -16.19 4.80 -4.83
C ALA A 67 -15.83 5.74 -3.67
N ALA A 68 -16.61 5.74 -2.58
CA ALA A 68 -16.26 6.51 -1.39
C ALA A 68 -15.05 5.89 -0.66
N GLN A 69 -15.03 4.57 -0.50
CA GLN A 69 -13.95 3.85 0.19
C GLN A 69 -12.62 3.94 -0.55
N THR A 70 -12.60 3.77 -1.88
CA THR A 70 -11.37 3.82 -2.67
C THR A 70 -10.80 5.23 -2.79
N LYS A 71 -11.64 6.27 -2.75
CA LYS A 71 -11.17 7.66 -2.59
C LYS A 71 -10.54 7.88 -1.23
N TYR A 72 -11.21 7.41 -0.16
CA TYR A 72 -10.72 7.56 1.21
C TYR A 72 -9.43 6.78 1.47
N LEU A 73 -9.20 5.67 0.76
CA LEU A 73 -7.98 4.87 0.85
C LEU A 73 -6.71 5.70 0.64
N ALA A 74 -6.73 6.65 -0.30
CA ALA A 74 -5.59 7.54 -0.54
C ALA A 74 -5.22 8.35 0.72
N GLU A 75 -6.21 8.79 1.50
CA GLU A 75 -5.96 9.57 2.71
C GLU A 75 -5.20 8.78 3.79
N TRP A 76 -5.44 7.47 3.91
CA TRP A 76 -4.69 6.62 4.83
C TRP A 76 -3.20 6.60 4.49
N TYR A 77 -2.87 6.47 3.20
CA TYR A 77 -1.49 6.50 2.74
C TYR A 77 -0.85 7.88 2.91
N ARG A 78 -1.59 8.98 2.68
CA ARG A 78 -1.09 10.33 2.99
C ARG A 78 -0.83 10.53 4.47
N TYR A 79 -1.74 10.04 5.33
CA TYR A 79 -1.61 10.13 6.78
C TYR A 79 -0.35 9.42 7.28
N PHE A 80 -0.19 8.13 6.94
CA PHE A 80 1.01 7.38 7.35
C PHE A 80 2.28 7.87 6.66
N GLY A 81 2.18 8.35 5.43
CA GLY A 81 3.29 9.01 4.74
C GLY A 81 3.77 10.25 5.47
N GLY A 82 2.84 11.08 5.97
CA GLY A 82 3.15 12.25 6.79
C GLY A 82 3.60 11.92 8.21
N LEU A 83 3.33 10.72 8.72
CA LEU A 83 3.78 10.24 10.03
C LEU A 83 5.18 9.60 9.99
N ALA A 84 5.64 9.20 8.79
CA ALA A 84 6.81 8.33 8.62
C ALA A 84 8.10 8.86 9.27
N ASP A 85 8.31 10.18 9.33
CA ASP A 85 9.48 10.82 9.93
C ASP A 85 9.24 11.45 11.30
N LYS A 86 8.08 11.19 11.90
CA LYS A 86 7.67 11.71 13.22
C LYS A 86 7.64 10.63 14.29
N VAL A 87 8.24 9.48 14.01
CA VAL A 87 8.40 8.40 14.98
C VAL A 87 9.57 8.77 15.88
N GLU A 88 9.26 9.26 17.07
CA GLU A 88 10.24 9.61 18.10
C GLU A 88 10.42 8.46 19.10
N GLY A 89 11.63 8.33 19.66
CA GLY A 89 11.93 7.40 20.74
C GLY A 89 11.70 8.03 22.12
N ALA A 90 11.72 7.20 23.17
CA ALA A 90 11.91 7.63 24.55
C ALA A 90 13.40 7.67 24.91
#